data_AF-A0A523AY01-F1
#
_entry.id   AF-A0A523AY01-F1
#
_cell.length_a   1.000
_cell.length_b   1.000
_cell.length_c   1.000
_cell.angle_alpha   90.00
_cell.angle_beta   90.00
_cell.angle_gamma   90.00
#
_symmetry.space_group_name_H-M   'P 1'
#
loop_
_entity.id
_entity.type
_entity.pdbx_description
1 polymer ?
#
loop_
_entity_poly.entity_id
_entity_poly.type
_entity_poly.pdbx_seq_one_letter_code
_entity_poly.pdbx_strand_id
1 'polypeptide(L)'
;MIIKNGTVYDPLNGIKGEKMDLFIEDGKIVEEARGEAIDASGMIVFPGGVDLHSHIAGSKVNLGRLMRPEDHRRDPVPRTEVTRSGTGYTVPTTYVTGYRYAILGYTTVMEAAMPPLTARHVHEELCDIPMVDKGAYTLMGNNHFVMKYIAEGNWEKLRNYVGWLLKATKGYAIKLVNPGGVENWKWGKNVEGLDD
;
A
#
# COMPACT_ATOMS: atom_id res chain seq x y z
N MET A 1 -27.47 2.32 -2.74
CA MET A 1 -27.33 1.01 -2.05
C MET A 1 -27.54 1.21 -0.56
N ILE A 2 -28.08 0.20 0.13
CA ILE A 2 -28.33 0.24 1.57
C ILE A 2 -27.75 -1.03 2.19
N ILE A 3 -26.94 -0.92 3.24
CA ILE A 3 -26.53 -2.06 4.07
C ILE A 3 -27.43 -2.06 5.29
N LYS A 4 -28.28 -3.08 5.46
CA LYS A 4 -29.30 -3.12 6.51
C LYS A 4 -28.92 -4.03 7.66
N ASN A 5 -29.38 -3.68 8.86
CA ASN A 5 -29.35 -4.53 10.05
C ASN A 5 -27.95 -4.98 10.53
N GLY A 6 -26.88 -4.34 10.06
CA GLY A 6 -25.51 -4.69 10.44
C GLY A 6 -25.17 -4.23 11.85
N THR A 7 -24.30 -4.97 12.53
CA THR A 7 -23.65 -4.51 13.77
C THR A 7 -22.43 -3.69 13.40
N VAL A 8 -22.56 -2.37 13.41
CA VAL A 8 -21.54 -1.43 12.93
C VAL A 8 -20.52 -1.11 14.00
N TYR A 9 -19.25 -1.12 13.62
CA TYR A 9 -18.13 -0.62 14.42
C TYR A 9 -17.38 0.47 13.66
N ASP A 10 -17.41 1.68 14.20
CA ASP A 10 -16.67 2.83 13.68
C ASP A 10 -16.02 3.59 14.85
N PRO A 11 -14.77 3.26 15.20
CA PRO A 11 -14.09 3.89 16.32
C PRO A 11 -13.88 5.40 16.17
N LEU A 12 -13.74 5.91 14.94
CA LEU A 12 -13.52 7.34 14.70
C LEU A 12 -14.78 8.16 15.01
N ASN A 13 -15.95 7.58 14.74
CA ASN A 13 -17.24 8.17 15.07
C ASN A 13 -17.83 7.68 16.40
N GLY A 14 -17.09 6.85 17.15
CA GLY A 14 -17.48 6.36 18.47
C GLY A 14 -18.54 5.25 18.48
N ILE A 15 -18.86 4.66 17.33
CA ILE A 15 -19.87 3.61 17.18
C ILE A 15 -19.24 2.26 17.57
N LYS A 16 -19.81 1.60 18.59
CA LYS A 16 -19.22 0.42 19.25
C LYS A 16 -20.15 -0.80 19.23
N GLY A 17 -20.48 -1.29 18.03
CA GLY A 17 -21.32 -2.48 17.86
C GLY A 17 -22.81 -2.17 17.91
N GLU A 18 -23.21 -1.07 17.28
CA GLU A 18 -24.60 -0.63 17.22
C GLU A 18 -25.30 -1.24 16.00
N LYS A 19 -26.56 -1.64 16.15
CA LYS A 19 -27.37 -2.11 15.02
C LYS A 19 -27.91 -0.91 14.26
N MET A 20 -27.45 -0.70 13.03
CA MET A 20 -27.88 0.42 12.19
C MET A 20 -27.78 0.10 10.71
N ASP A 21 -28.48 0.89 9.90
CA ASP A 21 -28.42 0.84 8.45
C ASP A 21 -27.40 1.88 7.95
N LEU A 22 -26.66 1.53 6.90
CA LEU A 22 -25.73 2.44 6.22
C LEU A 22 -26.22 2.69 4.79
N PHE A 23 -26.16 3.96 4.37
CA PHE A 23 -26.63 4.39 3.06
C PHE A 23 -25.46 4.82 2.19
N ILE A 24 -25.44 4.33 0.95
CA ILE A 24 -24.38 4.58 -0.01
C ILE A 24 -24.97 5.06 -1.32
N GLU A 25 -24.52 6.21 -1.80
CA GLU A 25 -24.88 6.80 -3.09
C GLU A 25 -23.61 7.32 -3.79
N ASP A 26 -23.46 7.01 -5.09
CA ASP A 26 -22.31 7.41 -5.92
C ASP A 26 -20.92 7.17 -5.27
N GLY A 27 -20.77 6.03 -4.59
CA GLY A 27 -19.52 5.62 -3.94
C GLY A 27 -19.21 6.33 -2.62
N LYS A 28 -20.16 7.07 -2.04
CA LYS A 28 -20.01 7.77 -0.76
C LYS A 28 -21.06 7.36 0.25
N ILE A 29 -20.70 7.42 1.53
CA ILE A 29 -21.65 7.28 2.64
C ILE A 29 -22.50 8.55 2.71
N VAL A 30 -23.82 8.40 2.81
CA VAL A 30 -24.81 9.49 2.88
C VAL A 30 -25.79 9.27 4.03
N GLU A 31 -26.58 10.29 4.39
CA GLU A 31 -27.56 10.19 5.48
C GLU A 31 -28.74 9.27 5.13
N GLU A 32 -29.21 9.33 3.89
CA GLU A 32 -30.29 8.50 3.36
C GLU A 32 -30.02 8.17 1.89
N ALA A 33 -30.46 7.00 1.45
CA ALA A 33 -30.42 6.62 0.03
C ALA A 33 -31.57 5.67 -0.30
N ARG A 34 -31.91 5.60 -1.59
CA ARG A 34 -32.77 4.55 -2.14
C ARG A 34 -31.94 3.63 -3.03
N GLY A 35 -32.34 2.36 -3.10
CA GLY A 35 -31.70 1.40 -4.01
C GLY A 35 -31.65 -0.01 -3.43
N GLU A 36 -30.81 -0.84 -4.05
CA GLU A 36 -30.60 -2.22 -3.64
C GLU A 36 -30.16 -2.31 -2.17
N ALA A 37 -30.76 -3.26 -1.45
CA ALA A 37 -30.49 -3.51 -0.04
C ALA A 37 -29.70 -4.81 0.13
N ILE A 38 -28.59 -4.71 0.86
CA ILE A 38 -27.80 -5.85 1.33
C ILE A 38 -28.20 -6.10 2.78
N ASP A 39 -28.70 -7.30 3.09
CA ASP A 39 -29.02 -7.68 4.47
C ASP A 39 -27.76 -8.16 5.20
N ALA A 40 -27.33 -7.40 6.19
CA ALA A 40 -26.19 -7.70 7.06
C ALA A 40 -26.64 -8.17 8.46
N SER A 41 -27.86 -8.69 8.58
CA SER A 41 -28.37 -9.25 9.84
C SER A 41 -27.44 -10.32 10.40
N GLY A 42 -26.98 -10.14 11.65
CA GLY A 42 -26.05 -11.06 12.31
C GLY A 42 -24.60 -10.94 11.84
N MET A 43 -24.29 -9.99 10.96
CA MET A 43 -22.95 -9.70 10.48
C MET A 43 -22.38 -8.46 11.15
N ILE A 44 -21.06 -8.43 11.26
CA ILE A 44 -20.32 -7.25 11.69
C ILE A 44 -19.98 -6.41 10.46
N VAL A 45 -20.14 -5.10 10.58
CA VAL A 45 -19.83 -4.14 9.52
C VAL A 45 -18.74 -3.19 10.02
N PHE A 46 -17.64 -3.10 9.27
CA PHE A 46 -16.51 -2.20 9.52
C PHE A 46 -16.25 -1.33 8.28
N PRO A 47 -15.58 -0.17 8.46
CA PRO A 47 -14.91 0.50 7.35
C PRO A 47 -13.94 -0.45 6.65
N GLY A 48 -13.69 -0.21 5.36
CA GLY A 48 -12.69 -0.96 4.61
C GLY A 48 -11.31 -0.87 5.27
N GLY A 49 -10.61 -1.99 5.33
CA GLY A 49 -9.29 -2.07 5.96
C GLY A 49 -8.25 -1.21 5.24
N VAL A 50 -7.38 -0.56 6.02
CA VAL A 50 -6.28 0.28 5.53
C VAL A 50 -4.94 -0.30 6.00
N ASP A 51 -4.16 -0.81 5.06
CA ASP A 51 -2.80 -1.29 5.29
C ASP A 51 -1.79 -0.19 4.96
N LEU A 52 -1.19 0.39 6.00
CA LEU A 52 -0.26 1.50 5.89
C LEU A 52 1.15 1.07 5.48
N HIS A 53 1.49 -0.22 5.50
CA HIS A 53 2.85 -0.67 5.28
C HIS A 53 2.93 -2.11 4.77
N SER A 54 2.98 -2.26 3.45
CA SER A 54 3.21 -3.56 2.80
C SER A 54 4.24 -3.47 1.67
N HIS A 55 4.79 -4.61 1.29
CA HIS A 55 5.69 -4.73 0.13
C HIS A 55 4.99 -5.51 -0.98
N ILE A 56 4.26 -4.78 -1.82
CA ILE A 56 3.35 -5.32 -2.84
C ILE A 56 3.83 -5.04 -4.27
N ALA A 57 4.68 -4.04 -4.47
CA ALA A 57 5.07 -3.59 -5.79
C ALA A 57 6.55 -3.18 -5.92
N GLY A 58 7.08 -3.40 -7.13
CA GLY A 58 8.36 -2.88 -7.60
C GLY A 58 9.49 -3.90 -7.63
N SER A 59 10.67 -3.43 -8.05
CA SER A 59 11.85 -4.24 -8.34
C SER A 59 12.21 -5.24 -7.24
N LYS A 60 12.24 -4.82 -5.97
CA LYS A 60 12.53 -5.71 -4.84
C LYS A 60 11.49 -6.82 -4.65
N VAL A 61 10.21 -6.52 -4.85
CA VAL A 61 9.12 -7.49 -4.68
C VAL A 61 9.16 -8.48 -5.84
N ASN A 62 9.31 -7.98 -7.07
CA ASN A 62 9.38 -8.83 -8.25
C ASN A 62 10.62 -9.71 -8.29
N LEU A 63 11.76 -9.23 -7.78
CA LEU A 63 12.94 -10.06 -7.61
C LEU A 63 12.66 -11.22 -6.64
N GLY A 64 11.93 -10.95 -5.55
CA GLY A 64 11.47 -11.99 -4.62
C GLY A 64 10.59 -13.05 -5.31
N ARG A 65 9.65 -12.63 -6.17
CA ARG A 65 8.84 -13.55 -6.99
C ARG A 65 9.72 -14.39 -7.93
N LEU A 66 10.65 -13.75 -8.63
CA LEU A 66 11.52 -14.40 -9.61
C LEU A 66 12.43 -15.46 -8.98
N MET A 67 12.97 -15.16 -7.79
CA MET A 67 13.89 -16.05 -7.07
C MET A 67 13.21 -17.24 -6.41
N ARG A 68 11.87 -17.28 -6.34
CA ARG A 68 11.12 -18.24 -5.51
C ARG A 68 10.08 -19.07 -6.28
N PRO A 69 10.48 -19.81 -7.33
CA PRO A 69 9.54 -20.67 -8.06
C PRO A 69 8.94 -21.78 -7.19
N GLU A 70 9.59 -22.19 -6.10
CA GLU A 70 9.05 -23.13 -5.12
C GLU A 70 7.86 -22.57 -4.33
N ASP A 71 7.83 -21.27 -4.05
CA ASP A 71 6.68 -20.59 -3.43
C ASP A 71 5.48 -20.62 -4.38
N HIS A 72 5.75 -20.34 -5.67
CA HIS A 72 4.73 -20.34 -6.70
C HIS A 72 4.11 -21.73 -6.95
N ARG A 73 4.93 -22.78 -7.03
CA ARG A 73 4.45 -24.16 -7.25
C ARG A 73 3.50 -24.65 -6.14
N ARG A 74 3.63 -24.13 -4.92
CA ARG A 74 2.82 -24.52 -3.76
C ARG A 74 1.47 -23.81 -3.71
N ASP A 75 1.34 -22.69 -4.38
CA ASP A 75 0.14 -21.84 -4.33
C ASP A 75 -0.21 -21.28 -5.72
N PRO A 76 -0.68 -22.14 -6.64
CA PRO A 76 -1.22 -21.71 -7.91
C PRO A 76 -2.64 -21.18 -7.75
N VAL A 77 -2.94 -20.04 -8.38
CA VAL A 77 -4.29 -19.46 -8.43
C VAL A 77 -4.81 -19.56 -9.86
N PRO A 78 -5.80 -20.42 -10.15
CA PRO A 78 -6.32 -20.57 -11.50
C PRO A 78 -7.08 -19.33 -11.96
N ARG A 79 -7.12 -19.10 -13.27
CA ARG A 79 -7.99 -18.10 -13.89
C ARG A 79 -9.45 -18.47 -13.67
N THR A 80 -10.31 -17.48 -13.43
CA THR A 80 -11.77 -17.65 -13.43
C THR A 80 -12.41 -16.84 -14.55
N GLU A 81 -13.74 -16.80 -14.62
CA GLU A 81 -14.47 -15.93 -15.55
C GLU A 81 -14.19 -14.45 -15.29
N VAL A 82 -13.99 -14.06 -14.03
CA VAL A 82 -13.87 -12.66 -13.60
C VAL A 82 -12.48 -12.28 -13.04
N THR A 83 -11.61 -13.26 -12.75
CA THR A 83 -10.26 -13.03 -12.22
C THR A 83 -9.17 -13.61 -13.12
N ARG A 84 -8.01 -12.94 -13.13
CA ARG A 84 -6.79 -13.45 -13.79
C ARG A 84 -6.18 -14.57 -12.95
N SER A 85 -5.45 -15.46 -13.62
CA SER A 85 -4.58 -16.42 -12.92
C SER A 85 -3.41 -15.73 -12.24
N GLY A 86 -2.79 -16.42 -11.31
CA GLY A 86 -1.54 -15.99 -10.69
C GLY A 86 -0.98 -17.07 -9.78
N THR A 87 -0.06 -16.69 -8.90
CA THR A 87 0.63 -17.61 -8.00
C THR A 87 1.31 -16.89 -6.85
N GLY A 88 1.77 -17.64 -5.85
CA GLY A 88 2.68 -17.21 -4.79
C GLY A 88 1.98 -17.09 -3.44
N TYR A 89 2.50 -17.80 -2.45
CA TYR A 89 1.99 -17.82 -1.07
C TYR A 89 2.53 -16.64 -0.28
N THR A 90 3.85 -16.49 -0.28
CA THR A 90 4.53 -15.42 0.48
C THR A 90 4.69 -14.13 -0.31
N VAL A 91 4.96 -14.22 -1.61
CA VAL A 91 5.12 -13.05 -2.49
C VAL A 91 4.21 -13.23 -3.71
N PRO A 92 2.89 -13.02 -3.56
CA PRO A 92 1.95 -13.25 -4.64
C PRO A 92 2.18 -12.34 -5.85
N THR A 93 1.80 -12.83 -7.03
CA THR A 93 1.66 -12.03 -8.25
C THR A 93 0.66 -10.89 -8.08
N THR A 94 0.83 -9.80 -8.82
CA THR A 94 0.06 -8.55 -8.69
C THR A 94 -1.46 -8.72 -8.60
N TYR A 95 -2.08 -9.47 -9.53
CA TYR A 95 -3.52 -9.71 -9.49
C TYR A 95 -3.96 -10.43 -8.20
N VAL A 96 -3.23 -11.48 -7.81
CA VAL A 96 -3.51 -12.27 -6.60
C VAL A 96 -3.37 -11.42 -5.35
N THR A 97 -2.40 -10.50 -5.29
CA THR A 97 -2.25 -9.54 -4.20
C THR A 97 -3.55 -8.75 -3.97
N GLY A 98 -4.11 -8.16 -5.02
CA GLY A 98 -5.34 -7.36 -4.90
C GLY A 98 -6.54 -8.19 -4.45
N TYR A 99 -6.72 -9.39 -5.03
CA TYR A 99 -7.80 -10.30 -4.64
C TYR A 99 -7.72 -10.70 -3.17
N ARG A 100 -6.52 -11.00 -2.68
CA ARG A 100 -6.32 -11.42 -1.28
C ARG A 100 -6.60 -10.31 -0.29
N TYR A 101 -6.21 -9.07 -0.58
CA TYR A 101 -6.62 -7.92 0.24
C TYR A 101 -8.14 -7.75 0.25
N ALA A 102 -8.79 -7.80 -0.91
CA ALA A 102 -10.23 -7.62 -1.02
C ALA A 102 -11.03 -8.70 -0.26
N ILE A 103 -10.60 -9.98 -0.31
CA ILE A 103 -11.22 -11.08 0.44
C ILE A 103 -11.18 -10.84 1.95
N LEU A 104 -10.12 -10.19 2.45
CA LEU A 104 -9.97 -9.84 3.86
C LEU A 104 -10.73 -8.56 4.25
N GLY A 105 -11.42 -7.91 3.31
CA GLY A 105 -12.13 -6.64 3.53
C GLY A 105 -11.22 -5.41 3.54
N TYR A 106 -9.98 -5.52 3.06
CA TYR A 106 -9.10 -4.35 2.88
C TYR A 106 -9.42 -3.64 1.57
N THR A 107 -9.46 -2.32 1.64
CA THR A 107 -9.76 -1.45 0.49
C THR A 107 -8.61 -0.52 0.16
N THR A 108 -7.61 -0.35 1.04
CA THR A 108 -6.46 0.53 0.79
C THR A 108 -5.16 -0.12 1.25
N VAL A 109 -4.10 -0.05 0.44
CA VAL A 109 -2.77 -0.56 0.78
C VAL A 109 -1.65 0.35 0.28
N MET A 110 -0.61 0.56 1.09
CA MET A 110 0.53 1.41 0.75
C MET A 110 1.81 0.59 0.54
N GLU A 111 2.41 0.72 -0.65
CA GLU A 111 3.74 0.20 -0.95
C GLU A 111 4.79 0.98 -0.15
N ALA A 112 5.43 0.28 0.78
CA ALA A 112 6.20 0.91 1.82
C ALA A 112 7.58 1.41 1.40
N ALA A 113 8.11 1.01 0.24
CA ALA A 113 9.44 1.39 -0.20
C ALA A 113 9.58 1.38 -1.73
N MET A 114 9.41 2.56 -2.34
CA MET A 114 9.66 2.83 -3.74
C MET A 114 11.01 3.53 -3.93
N PRO A 115 12.00 2.88 -4.58
CA PRO A 115 13.21 3.55 -5.03
C PRO A 115 12.86 4.57 -6.13
N PRO A 116 13.33 5.83 -6.06
CA PRO A 116 12.94 6.87 -7.01
C PRO A 116 13.20 6.53 -8.48
N LEU A 117 14.34 5.90 -8.78
CA LEU A 117 14.74 5.57 -10.16
C LEU A 117 13.82 4.53 -10.80
N THR A 118 13.35 3.56 -10.02
CA THR A 118 12.47 2.47 -10.46
C THR A 118 11.00 2.76 -10.14
N ALA A 119 10.62 4.02 -9.94
CA ALA A 119 9.23 4.39 -9.64
C ALA A 119 8.26 3.93 -10.72
N ARG A 120 8.69 3.96 -12.00
CA ARG A 120 7.87 3.45 -13.12
C ARG A 120 7.46 1.98 -12.91
N HIS A 121 8.39 1.11 -12.55
CA HIS A 121 8.09 -0.30 -12.30
C HIS A 121 7.13 -0.48 -11.10
N VAL A 122 7.29 0.32 -10.04
CA VAL A 122 6.32 0.32 -8.93
C VAL A 122 4.92 0.66 -9.44
N HIS A 123 4.77 1.75 -10.21
CA HIS A 123 3.46 2.15 -10.74
C HIS A 123 2.89 1.15 -11.74
N GLU A 124 3.71 0.54 -12.59
CA GLU A 124 3.27 -0.54 -13.50
C GLU A 124 2.68 -1.71 -12.71
N GLU A 125 3.34 -2.16 -11.63
CA GLU A 125 2.79 -3.22 -10.79
C GLU A 125 1.57 -2.78 -9.99
N LEU A 126 1.55 -1.55 -9.46
CA LEU A 126 0.38 -1.03 -8.75
C LEU A 126 -0.84 -0.96 -9.67
N CYS A 127 -0.69 -0.62 -10.95
CA CYS A 127 -1.78 -0.65 -11.92
C CYS A 127 -2.37 -2.06 -12.11
N ASP A 128 -1.55 -3.10 -12.00
CA ASP A 128 -1.98 -4.51 -12.13
C ASP A 128 -2.51 -5.12 -10.82
N ILE A 129 -2.48 -4.40 -9.70
CA ILE A 129 -3.11 -4.83 -8.45
C ILE A 129 -4.57 -4.33 -8.45
N PRO A 130 -5.59 -5.18 -8.55
CA PRO A 130 -6.98 -4.75 -8.67
C PRO A 130 -7.62 -4.39 -7.31
N MET A 131 -8.83 -3.82 -7.36
CA MET A 131 -9.79 -3.60 -6.26
C MET A 131 -9.40 -2.54 -5.21
N VAL A 132 -8.19 -2.59 -4.67
CA VAL A 132 -7.76 -1.69 -3.57
C VAL A 132 -7.28 -0.34 -4.07
N ASP A 133 -7.48 0.73 -3.31
CA ASP A 133 -6.75 1.98 -3.46
C ASP A 133 -5.29 1.80 -3.04
N LYS A 134 -4.38 2.51 -3.71
CA LYS A 134 -2.94 2.26 -3.63
C LYS A 134 -2.15 3.56 -3.58
N GLY A 135 -1.03 3.51 -2.87
CA GLY A 135 0.01 4.55 -2.91
C GLY A 135 1.38 3.96 -2.66
N ALA A 136 2.42 4.78 -2.79
CA ALA A 136 3.81 4.35 -2.59
C ALA A 136 4.63 5.40 -1.83
N TYR A 137 5.52 4.95 -0.95
CA TYR A 137 6.42 5.82 -0.19
C TYR A 137 7.80 5.90 -0.85
N THR A 138 8.23 7.13 -1.17
CA THR A 138 9.48 7.38 -1.87
C THR A 138 10.65 7.33 -0.89
N LEU A 139 11.63 6.46 -1.16
CA LEU A 139 12.83 6.33 -0.33
C LEU A 139 13.74 7.57 -0.45
N MET A 140 14.07 8.18 0.69
CA MET A 140 14.91 9.37 0.76
C MET A 140 16.04 9.29 1.80
N GLY A 141 16.02 8.32 2.72
CA GLY A 141 16.99 8.25 3.83
C GLY A 141 18.45 8.04 3.44
N ASN A 142 18.71 7.59 2.21
CA ASN A 142 20.06 7.40 1.66
C ASN A 142 20.20 8.11 0.31
N ASN A 143 19.41 9.16 0.08
CA ASN A 143 19.46 9.91 -1.16
C ASN A 143 20.58 10.96 -1.11
N HIS A 144 21.50 10.93 -2.09
CA HIS A 144 22.67 11.82 -2.10
C HIS A 144 22.32 13.31 -2.03
N PHE A 145 21.26 13.77 -2.70
CA PHE A 145 20.87 15.18 -2.65
C PHE A 145 20.30 15.56 -1.28
N VAL A 146 19.52 14.66 -0.67
CA VAL A 146 18.98 14.85 0.69
C VAL A 146 20.13 14.97 1.69
N MET A 147 21.04 13.98 1.69
CA MET A 147 22.20 13.98 2.59
C MET A 147 23.09 15.22 2.39
N LYS A 148 23.37 15.59 1.12
CA LYS A 148 24.14 16.79 0.79
C LYS A 148 23.51 18.06 1.35
N TYR A 149 22.22 18.29 1.10
CA TYR A 149 21.57 19.53 1.55
C TYR A 149 21.40 19.60 3.07
N ILE A 150 21.25 18.46 3.75
CA ILE A 150 21.28 18.40 5.22
C ILE A 150 22.68 18.78 5.72
N ALA A 151 23.75 18.17 5.16
CA ALA A 151 25.13 18.46 5.56
C ALA A 151 25.53 19.93 5.33
N GLU A 152 25.01 20.56 4.27
CA GLU A 152 25.21 21.99 3.96
C GLU A 152 24.32 22.93 4.80
N GLY A 153 23.38 22.41 5.60
CA GLY A 153 22.37 23.22 6.29
C GLY A 153 21.40 23.94 5.35
N ASN A 154 21.28 23.49 4.09
CA ASN A 154 20.49 24.15 3.05
C ASN A 154 19.03 23.66 3.01
N TRP A 155 18.26 24.09 4.00
CA TRP A 155 16.85 23.69 4.19
C TRP A 155 15.92 24.14 3.05
N GLU A 156 16.25 25.20 2.32
CA GLU A 156 15.46 25.65 1.17
C GLU A 156 15.60 24.67 0.00
N LYS A 157 16.84 24.35 -0.41
CA LYS A 157 17.08 23.38 -1.48
C LYS A 157 16.57 21.99 -1.11
N LEU A 158 16.70 21.58 0.15
CA LEU A 158 16.14 20.31 0.62
C LEU A 158 14.63 20.24 0.40
N ARG A 159 13.87 21.25 0.84
CA ARG A 159 12.41 21.30 0.66
C ARG A 159 12.01 21.28 -0.82
N ASN A 160 12.69 22.06 -1.65
CA ASN A 160 12.44 22.10 -3.09
C ASN A 160 12.72 20.74 -3.76
N TYR A 161 13.82 20.09 -3.38
CA TYR A 161 14.18 18.77 -3.89
C TYR A 161 13.19 17.69 -3.46
N VAL A 162 12.78 17.68 -2.19
CA VAL A 162 11.77 16.73 -1.68
C VAL A 162 10.44 16.89 -2.41
N GLY A 163 9.96 18.14 -2.58
CA GLY A 163 8.72 18.42 -3.30
C GLY A 163 8.80 17.99 -4.77
N TRP A 164 9.92 18.27 -5.44
CA TRP A 164 10.16 17.79 -6.80
C TRP A 164 10.18 16.27 -6.87
N LEU A 165 10.89 15.60 -5.95
CA LEU A 165 11.07 14.15 -5.98
C LEU A 165 9.74 13.42 -5.79
N LEU A 166 8.91 13.83 -4.82
CA LEU A 166 7.56 13.29 -4.62
C LEU A 166 6.70 13.46 -5.89
N LYS A 167 6.72 14.66 -6.50
CA LYS A 167 5.97 14.95 -7.74
C LYS A 167 6.47 14.13 -8.93
N ALA A 168 7.79 13.99 -9.08
CA ALA A 168 8.43 13.28 -10.16
C ALA A 168 8.15 11.77 -10.08
N THR A 169 8.25 11.19 -8.88
CA THR A 169 7.99 9.75 -8.65
C THR A 169 6.53 9.42 -8.43
N LYS A 170 5.63 10.42 -8.33
CA LYS A 170 4.24 10.24 -7.89
C LYS A 170 4.16 9.49 -6.55
N GLY A 171 5.05 9.85 -5.62
CA GLY A 171 5.10 9.29 -4.27
C GLY A 171 4.16 10.03 -3.33
N TYR A 172 3.66 9.31 -2.31
CA TYR A 172 2.74 9.86 -1.32
C TYR A 172 3.48 10.41 -0.08
N ALA A 173 4.51 9.71 0.38
CA ALA A 173 5.24 10.07 1.60
C ALA A 173 6.75 9.90 1.47
N ILE A 174 7.49 10.56 2.37
CA ILE A 174 8.93 10.41 2.57
C ILE A 174 9.15 9.13 3.39
N LYS A 175 9.89 8.17 2.85
CA LYS A 175 10.31 6.97 3.59
C LYS A 175 11.81 6.99 3.88
N LEU A 176 12.13 6.71 5.12
CA LEU A 176 13.50 6.53 5.61
C LEU A 176 13.67 5.06 5.98
N VAL A 177 14.72 4.42 5.47
CA VAL A 177 15.13 3.05 5.83
C VAL A 177 16.63 3.11 6.03
N ASN A 178 17.08 2.83 7.27
CA ASN A 178 18.48 2.86 7.69
C ASN A 178 19.26 4.08 7.10
N PRO A 179 18.91 5.33 7.49
CA PRO A 179 19.56 6.52 6.95
C PRO A 179 21.08 6.48 7.14
N GLY A 180 21.84 6.80 6.10
CA GLY A 180 23.31 6.68 6.10
C GLY A 180 23.83 5.24 5.95
N GLY A 181 23.16 4.25 6.56
CA GLY A 181 23.61 2.86 6.54
C GLY A 181 23.59 2.19 5.16
N VAL A 182 22.55 2.44 4.33
CA VAL A 182 22.52 1.88 2.96
C VAL A 182 23.56 2.56 2.06
N GLU A 183 23.88 3.83 2.31
CA GLU A 183 24.99 4.50 1.64
C GLU A 183 26.33 3.85 2.01
N ASN A 184 26.57 3.63 3.30
CA ASN A 184 27.77 2.94 3.80
C ASN A 184 27.88 1.49 3.30
N TRP A 185 26.75 0.80 3.11
CA TRP A 185 26.71 -0.56 2.59
C TRP A 185 27.30 -0.69 1.19
N LYS A 186 27.24 0.35 0.35
CA LYS A 186 27.89 0.38 -0.97
C LYS A 186 29.41 0.19 -0.88
N TRP A 187 29.98 0.44 0.29
CA TRP A 187 31.40 0.28 0.62
C TRP A 187 31.67 -0.89 1.57
N GLY A 188 30.70 -1.79 1.75
CA GLY A 188 30.81 -2.93 2.66
C GLY A 188 30.77 -2.58 4.15
N LYS A 189 30.22 -1.40 4.50
CA LYS A 189 30.08 -0.91 5.89
C LYS A 189 28.61 -0.73 6.29
N ASN A 190 28.37 -0.28 7.51
CA ASN A 190 27.06 0.16 7.97
C ASN A 190 27.23 1.29 9.02
N VAL A 191 26.12 1.85 9.49
CA VAL A 191 26.03 2.60 10.76
C VAL A 191 25.53 1.64 11.85
N GLU A 192 25.93 1.85 13.11
CA GLU A 192 25.52 1.05 14.27
C GLU A 192 24.53 1.82 15.17
N GLY A 193 24.60 3.15 15.15
CA GLY A 193 23.73 4.05 15.91
C GLY A 193 23.14 5.20 15.08
N LEU A 194 22.33 6.04 15.75
CA LEU A 194 21.80 7.27 15.16
C LEU A 194 22.84 8.39 15.05
N ASP A 195 23.91 8.28 15.84
CA ASP A 195 24.95 9.30 16.02
C ASP A 195 26.28 8.95 15.31
N ASP A 196 26.32 7.84 14.57
CA ASP A 196 27.50 7.34 13.83
C ASP A 196 27.75 8.07 12.50
#